data_AF-A0A4Q7JB94-F1
#
_entry.id   AF-A0A4Q7JB94-F1
#
_cell.length_a   1.000
_cell.length_b   1.000
_cell.length_c   1.000
_cell.angle_alpha   90.00
_cell.angle_beta   90.00
_cell.angle_gamma   90.00
#
_symmetry.space_group_name_H-M   'P 1'
#
loop_
_entity.id
_entity.type
_entity.pdbx_description
1 polymer ?
#
loop_
_entity_poly.entity_id
_entity_poly.type
_entity_poly.pdbx_seq_one_letter_code
_entity_poly.pdbx_strand_id
1 'polypeptide(L)'
;MRKRLLPVTAAVAGVVLLTAGCSALTDKKDMICGAAQTVIEADKSVRQSLSGTLNAAIDEAAKSTEANLGELVKTAKALLSPDETKFAKAAAEVKKLC
;
A
#
# COMPACT_ATOMS: atom_id res chain seq x y z
N MET A 1 -20.58 24.35 34.21
CA MET A 1 -19.48 23.40 33.92
C MET A 1 -20.01 21.98 33.74
N ARG A 2 -20.01 21.44 32.52
CA ARG A 2 -20.01 19.98 32.26
C ARG A 2 -19.26 19.73 30.94
N LYS A 3 -18.05 19.18 31.07
CA LYS A 3 -17.26 18.58 29.98
C LYS A 3 -18.06 17.42 29.39
N ARG A 4 -18.22 17.36 28.06
CA ARG A 4 -18.48 16.11 27.34
C ARG A 4 -17.63 16.07 26.09
N LEU A 5 -16.86 15.00 26.02
CA LEU A 5 -15.85 14.69 25.03
C LEU A 5 -16.47 14.47 23.64
N LEU A 6 -15.64 14.70 22.62
CA LEU A 6 -15.82 14.42 21.20
C LEU A 6 -16.51 13.07 20.92
N PRO A 7 -17.32 12.99 19.85
CA PRO A 7 -17.35 11.82 18.99
C PRO A 7 -16.29 11.99 17.89
N VAL A 8 -15.11 11.40 18.10
CA VAL A 8 -14.17 11.07 17.02
C VAL A 8 -14.77 9.90 16.24
N THR A 9 -15.76 10.19 15.40
CA THR A 9 -16.43 9.21 14.53
C THR A 9 -16.93 9.92 13.29
N ALA A 10 -16.00 10.37 12.46
CA ALA A 10 -16.29 10.77 11.09
C ALA A 10 -15.08 10.35 10.26
N ALA A 11 -15.34 9.57 9.20
CA ALA A 11 -14.37 9.00 8.26
C ALA A 11 -13.73 7.64 8.63
N VAL A 12 -14.53 6.64 9.00
CA VAL A 12 -14.23 5.23 8.64
C VAL A 12 -15.34 4.72 7.72
N ALA A 13 -15.53 5.41 6.60
CA ALA A 13 -16.51 5.04 5.58
C ALA A 13 -15.92 5.45 4.22
N GLY A 14 -14.92 4.70 3.77
CA GLY A 14 -14.22 5.00 2.52
C GLY A 14 -13.35 3.88 1.95
N VAL A 15 -13.08 2.81 2.69
CA VAL A 15 -12.26 1.68 2.20
C VAL A 15 -13.17 0.46 1.93
N VAL A 16 -14.21 0.64 1.12
CA VAL A 16 -15.03 -0.47 0.58
C VAL A 16 -15.20 -0.29 -0.94
N LEU A 17 -14.13 0.08 -1.63
CA LEU A 17 -14.14 0.24 -3.09
C LEU A 17 -12.88 -0.34 -3.75
N LEU A 18 -12.32 -1.42 -3.20
CA LEU A 18 -11.25 -2.18 -3.84
C LEU A 18 -11.62 -3.67 -4.01
N THR A 19 -12.89 -3.95 -4.34
CA THR A 19 -13.34 -5.30 -4.74
C THR A 19 -13.99 -5.37 -6.12
N ALA A 20 -14.02 -4.28 -6.89
CA ALA A 20 -14.56 -4.31 -8.26
C ALA A 20 -13.44 -4.12 -9.29
N GLY A 21 -12.78 -5.22 -9.68
CA GLY A 21 -11.84 -5.21 -10.80
C GLY A 21 -10.77 -6.30 -10.86
N CYS A 22 -10.80 -7.35 -10.04
CA CYS A 22 -9.74 -8.37 -10.02
C CYS A 22 -10.01 -9.54 -11.00
N SER A 23 -10.34 -9.23 -12.26
CA SER A 23 -10.42 -10.24 -13.33
C SER A 23 -9.39 -10.04 -14.45
N ALA A 24 -8.37 -9.19 -14.23
CA ALA A 24 -7.32 -8.92 -15.22
C ALA A 24 -5.95 -8.52 -14.64
N LEU A 25 -5.62 -8.87 -13.38
CA LEU A 25 -4.29 -8.62 -12.80
C LEU A 25 -3.37 -9.83 -13.01
N THR A 26 -3.09 -10.19 -14.27
CA THR A 26 -2.02 -11.15 -14.58
C THR A 26 -0.63 -10.50 -14.61
N ASP A 27 -0.58 -9.17 -14.51
CA ASP A 27 0.68 -8.41 -14.51
C ASP A 27 1.18 -8.18 -13.08
N LYS A 28 2.37 -8.70 -12.78
CA LYS A 28 2.98 -8.62 -11.44
C LYS A 28 3.25 -7.18 -11.03
N LYS A 29 3.43 -6.28 -12.00
CA LYS A 29 3.57 -4.84 -11.77
C LYS A 29 2.32 -4.28 -11.11
N ASP A 30 1.16 -4.57 -11.69
CA ASP A 30 -0.11 -4.04 -11.23
C ASP A 30 -0.50 -4.63 -9.86
N MET A 31 -0.13 -5.89 -9.58
CA MET A 31 -0.29 -6.48 -8.25
C MET A 31 0.47 -5.70 -7.17
N ILE A 32 1.73 -5.35 -7.42
CA ILE A 32 2.51 -4.54 -6.47
C ILE A 32 1.92 -3.14 -6.37
N CYS A 33 1.57 -2.51 -7.50
CA CYS A 33 1.04 -1.15 -7.52
C CYS A 33 -0.28 -1.02 -6.77
N GLY A 34 -1.22 -1.96 -6.95
CA GLY A 34 -2.48 -1.99 -6.22
C GLY A 34 -2.28 -2.20 -4.72
N ALA A 35 -1.41 -3.16 -4.35
CA ALA A 35 -1.11 -3.41 -2.93
C ALA A 35 -0.40 -2.20 -2.28
N ALA A 36 0.54 -1.58 -3.00
CA ALA A 36 1.29 -0.42 -2.53
C ALA A 36 0.39 0.82 -2.39
N GLN A 37 -0.51 1.07 -3.35
CA GLN A 37 -1.50 2.14 -3.23
C GLN A 37 -2.40 1.94 -2.01
N THR A 38 -2.89 0.71 -1.79
CA THR A 38 -3.70 0.37 -0.61
C THR A 38 -2.95 0.70 0.69
N VAL A 39 -1.65 0.39 0.76
CA VAL A 39 -0.80 0.73 1.92
C VAL A 39 -0.57 2.25 2.06
N ILE A 40 -0.39 2.97 0.95
CA ILE A 40 -0.17 4.42 0.92
C ILE A 40 -1.39 5.19 1.43
N GLU A 41 -2.58 4.77 0.99
CA GLU A 41 -3.85 5.40 1.35
C GLU A 41 -4.36 5.00 2.74
N ALA A 42 -3.86 3.89 3.28
CA ALA A 42 -4.24 3.43 4.61
C ALA A 42 -3.70 4.31 5.74
N ASP A 43 -4.52 4.42 6.79
CA ASP A 43 -4.13 4.97 8.08
C ASP A 43 -2.93 4.22 8.66
N LYS A 44 -2.10 4.95 9.43
CA LYS A 44 -0.89 4.39 10.04
C LYS A 44 -1.15 3.12 10.87
N SER A 45 -2.28 3.05 11.56
CA SER A 45 -2.68 1.87 12.34
C SER A 45 -3.02 0.65 11.49
N VAL A 46 -3.48 0.85 10.24
CA VAL A 46 -3.90 -0.20 9.30
C VAL A 46 -2.75 -0.64 8.39
N ARG A 47 -1.76 0.24 8.13
CA ARG A 47 -0.57 -0.07 7.32
C ARG A 47 0.14 -1.35 7.77
N GLN A 48 0.25 -1.59 9.08
CA GLN A 48 0.86 -2.82 9.60
C GLN A 48 0.06 -4.07 9.22
N SER A 49 -1.27 -4.02 9.26
CA SER A 49 -2.12 -5.15 8.83
C SER A 49 -2.02 -5.41 7.33
N LEU A 50 -1.79 -4.37 6.53
CA LEU A 50 -1.64 -4.46 5.07
C LEU A 50 -0.21 -4.81 4.62
N SER A 51 0.78 -4.71 5.52
CA SER A 51 2.18 -5.04 5.24
C SER A 51 2.36 -6.48 4.74
N GLY A 52 1.55 -7.42 5.23
CA GLY A 52 1.55 -8.82 4.76
C GLY A 52 1.09 -8.97 3.32
N THR A 53 0.04 -8.25 2.91
CA THR A 53 -0.46 -8.24 1.52
C THR A 53 0.57 -7.65 0.57
N LEU A 54 1.17 -6.52 0.94
CA LEU A 54 2.23 -5.90 0.13
C LEU A 54 3.47 -6.80 0.04
N ASN A 55 3.88 -7.43 1.14
CA ASN A 55 5.03 -8.32 1.14
C ASN A 55 4.78 -9.57 0.27
N ALA A 56 3.58 -10.14 0.28
CA ALA A 56 3.22 -11.25 -0.60
C ALA A 56 3.27 -10.86 -2.09
N ALA A 57 2.79 -9.67 -2.46
CA ALA A 57 2.88 -9.17 -3.83
C ALA A 57 4.35 -8.94 -4.26
N ILE A 58 5.18 -8.41 -3.35
CA ILE A 58 6.62 -8.24 -3.57
C ILE A 58 7.31 -9.59 -3.78
N ASP A 59 7.05 -10.58 -2.92
CA ASP A 59 7.67 -11.90 -3.00
C ASP A 59 7.28 -12.62 -4.29
N GLU A 60 6.04 -12.44 -4.77
CA GLU A 60 5.61 -13.01 -6.05
C GLU A 60 6.24 -12.30 -7.26
N ALA A 61 6.35 -10.97 -7.21
CA ALA A 61 7.04 -10.20 -8.24
C ALA A 61 8.54 -10.43 -8.27
N ALA A 62 9.17 -10.67 -7.11
CA ALA A 62 10.60 -10.97 -6.99
C ALA A 62 10.99 -12.31 -7.64
N LYS A 63 10.03 -13.22 -7.84
CA LYS A 63 10.22 -14.46 -8.63
C LYS A 63 10.19 -14.21 -10.15
N SER A 64 9.80 -13.00 -10.59
CA SER A 64 9.81 -12.64 -12.00
C SER A 64 11.21 -12.28 -12.49
N THR A 65 11.51 -12.60 -13.74
CA THR A 65 12.73 -12.19 -14.44
C THR A 65 12.56 -10.86 -15.19
N GLU A 66 11.43 -10.18 -15.00
CA GLU A 66 11.11 -8.92 -15.64
C GLU A 66 12.01 -7.79 -15.12
N ALA A 67 12.86 -7.24 -16.01
CA ALA A 67 13.80 -6.19 -15.68
C ALA A 67 13.14 -4.93 -15.08
N ASN A 68 11.89 -4.66 -15.47
CA ASN A 68 11.15 -3.47 -15.06
C ASN A 68 10.53 -3.59 -13.65
N LEU A 69 10.54 -4.79 -13.03
CA LEU A 69 9.99 -4.99 -11.69
C LEU A 69 11.01 -4.77 -10.58
N GLY A 70 12.31 -4.86 -10.86
CA GLY A 70 13.34 -4.78 -9.82
C GLY A 70 13.30 -3.46 -9.03
N GLU A 71 13.11 -2.33 -9.71
CA GLU A 71 13.02 -1.02 -9.06
C GLU A 71 11.70 -0.85 -8.30
N LEU A 72 10.59 -1.33 -8.86
CA LEU A 72 9.28 -1.31 -8.21
C LEU A 72 9.27 -2.17 -6.94
N VAL A 73 9.81 -3.38 -6.99
CA VAL A 73 9.97 -4.28 -5.84
C VAL A 73 10.78 -3.63 -4.73
N LYS A 74 11.92 -3.01 -5.08
CA LYS A 74 12.79 -2.33 -4.10
C LYS A 74 12.08 -1.16 -3.45
N THR A 75 11.34 -0.38 -4.24
CA THR A 75 10.61 0.80 -3.76
C THR A 75 9.40 0.39 -2.91
N ALA A 76 8.64 -0.62 -3.34
CA ALA A 76 7.52 -1.18 -2.58
C ALA A 76 7.97 -1.76 -1.24
N LYS A 77 9.13 -2.41 -1.17
CA LYS A 77 9.70 -2.91 0.09
C LYS A 77 10.01 -1.79 1.08
N ALA A 78 10.34 -0.58 0.59
CA ALA A 78 10.56 0.58 1.45
C ALA A 78 9.27 1.12 2.09
N LEU A 79 8.08 0.80 1.55
CA LEU A 79 6.79 1.09 2.19
C LEU A 79 6.53 0.23 3.43
N LEU A 80 7.25 -0.88 3.60
CA LEU A 80 7.20 -1.70 4.82
C LEU A 80 8.02 -1.09 5.96
N SER A 81 8.72 0.03 5.72
CA SER A 81 9.52 0.69 6.74
C SER A 81 8.62 1.36 7.80
N PRO A 82 8.91 1.18 9.10
CA PRO A 82 8.23 1.91 10.16
C PRO A 82 8.62 3.40 10.25
N ASP A 83 9.64 3.81 9.48
CA ASP A 83 10.11 5.19 9.40
C ASP A 83 9.21 5.98 8.43
N GLU A 84 8.47 6.97 8.95
CA GLU A 84 7.53 7.77 8.14
C GLU A 84 8.21 8.58 7.04
N THR A 85 9.47 8.97 7.21
CA THR A 85 10.21 9.73 6.19
C THR A 85 10.58 8.82 5.02
N LYS A 86 11.04 7.60 5.32
CA LYS A 86 11.30 6.57 4.31
C LYS A 86 10.03 6.12 3.63
N PHE A 87 8.94 5.96 4.39
CA PHE A 87 7.63 5.64 3.87
C PHE A 87 7.14 6.71 2.88
N ALA A 88 7.16 7.99 3.26
CA ALA A 88 6.70 9.08 2.41
C ALA A 88 7.52 9.18 1.11
N LYS A 89 8.85 9.02 1.21
CA LYS A 89 9.72 8.97 0.03
C LYS A 89 9.37 7.78 -0.86
N ALA A 90 9.24 6.58 -0.30
CA ALA A 90 8.86 5.39 -1.04
C ALA A 90 7.49 5.53 -1.70
N ALA A 91 6.51 6.12 -1.02
CA ALA A 91 5.17 6.37 -1.56
C ALA A 91 5.20 7.31 -2.77
N ALA A 92 6.02 8.37 -2.73
CA ALA A 92 6.21 9.26 -3.86
C ALA A 92 6.87 8.57 -5.06
N GLU A 93 7.83 7.68 -4.80
CA GLU A 93 8.52 6.92 -5.85
C GLU A 93 7.60 5.85 -6.46
N VAL A 94 6.82 5.10 -5.66
CA VAL A 94 5.82 4.14 -6.18
C VAL A 94 4.81 4.84 -7.09
N LYS A 95 4.34 6.03 -6.73
CA LYS A 95 3.43 6.82 -7.58
C LYS A 95 4.00 7.19 -8.94
N LYS A 96 5.33 7.24 -9.09
CA LYS A 96 5.99 7.48 -10.40
C LYS A 96 6.13 6.20 -11.22
N LEU A 97 6.20 5.05 -10.55
CA LEU A 97 6.47 3.76 -11.18
C LEU A 97 5.19 3.04 -11.65
N CYS A 98 4.01 3.40 -11.15
CA CYS A 98 2.77 2.64 -11.33
C CYS A 98 1.85 3.07 -12.50
#